data_AF-A0A380TBS0-F1
#
_entry.id   AF-A0A380TBS0-F1
#
_cell.length_a   1.000
_cell.length_b   1.000
_cell.length_c   1.000
_cell.angle_alpha   90.00
_cell.angle_beta   90.00
_cell.angle_gamma   90.00
#
_symmetry.space_group_name_H-M   'P 1'
#
loop_
_entity.id
_entity.type
_entity.pdbx_description
1 polymer ?
#
loop_
_entity_poly.entity_id
_entity_poly.type
_entity_poly.pdbx_seq_one_letter_code
_entity_poly.pdbx_strand_id
1 'polypeptide(L)'
;MSEILPPEKRLQFFVFIIESPSPVDLYHRRGEGEVIRNAVGLNLIPSELRLAVNREAFEAAIRIGLSDAMREHPNRLPILHISAHGFDEGIQLSSGEVLDWSELRDLLLPVNRALGGSLILCMSTCEGYSGSRMAMRREECEHPFYAIVGNGRKPSWPETAVAFATFYHLVACGRYIVDAVEAMRIASGNDAFFVTTAEESRRGFLEYIQSIDAQDAQEVLEVQADEQQPNPLGKLLIERRG
;
A
#
# COMPACT_ATOMS: atom_id res chain seq x y z
N MET A 1 -4.18 -28.61 -1.29
CA MET A 1 -4.73 -27.82 -2.43
C MET A 1 -5.82 -26.96 -1.84
N SER A 2 -5.69 -25.63 -1.88
CA SER A 2 -6.72 -24.75 -1.33
C SER A 2 -8.03 -24.83 -2.12
N GLU A 3 -9.14 -24.63 -1.44
CA GLU A 3 -10.48 -24.69 -1.99
C GLU A 3 -10.71 -23.53 -2.99
N ILE A 4 -11.26 -23.83 -4.16
CA ILE A 4 -11.60 -22.83 -5.18
C ILE A 4 -13.06 -22.45 -4.99
N LEU A 5 -13.34 -21.15 -4.87
CA LEU A 5 -14.70 -20.67 -4.74
C LEU A 5 -15.54 -21.00 -5.99
N PRO A 6 -16.78 -21.50 -5.80
CA PRO A 6 -17.68 -21.74 -6.92
C PRO A 6 -18.04 -20.40 -7.59
N PRO A 7 -18.35 -20.39 -8.91
CA PRO A 7 -18.49 -19.16 -9.71
C PRO A 7 -19.37 -18.07 -9.09
N GLU A 8 -20.48 -18.45 -8.45
CA GLU A 8 -21.45 -17.55 -7.81
C GLU A 8 -20.93 -16.87 -6.53
N LYS A 9 -19.86 -17.41 -5.91
CA LYS A 9 -19.19 -16.83 -4.74
C LYS A 9 -17.90 -16.09 -5.09
N ARG A 10 -17.53 -16.04 -6.38
CA ARG A 10 -16.30 -15.36 -6.81
C ARG A 10 -16.48 -13.86 -6.76
N LEU A 11 -15.41 -13.18 -6.37
CA LEU A 11 -15.34 -11.73 -6.35
C LEU A 11 -15.57 -11.19 -7.78
N GLN A 12 -16.57 -10.34 -7.95
CA GLN A 12 -16.76 -9.55 -9.16
C GLN A 12 -16.05 -8.22 -8.97
N PHE A 13 -14.97 -8.00 -9.71
CA PHE A 13 -14.13 -6.81 -9.54
C PHE A 13 -13.63 -6.25 -10.87
N PHE A 14 -13.13 -5.03 -10.80
CA PHE A 14 -12.28 -4.43 -11.82
C PHE A 14 -11.01 -3.88 -11.17
N VAL A 15 -9.94 -3.71 -11.95
CA VAL A 15 -8.68 -3.18 -11.45
C VAL A 15 -8.58 -1.69 -11.81
N PHE A 16 -8.55 -0.82 -10.81
CA PHE A 16 -8.32 0.61 -11.02
C PHE A 16 -6.84 0.91 -10.74
N ILE A 17 -6.09 1.21 -11.78
CA ILE A 17 -4.64 1.37 -11.75
C ILE A 17 -4.31 2.87 -11.75
N ILE A 18 -3.63 3.32 -10.72
CA ILE A 18 -2.99 4.64 -10.67
C ILE A 18 -1.50 4.41 -10.80
N GLU A 19 -0.90 4.95 -11.86
CA GLU A 19 0.54 4.82 -12.11
C GLU A 19 1.22 6.18 -12.08
N SER A 20 2.35 6.26 -11.37
CA SER A 20 3.21 7.45 -11.26
C SER A 20 4.68 7.01 -11.33
N PRO A 21 5.20 6.73 -12.54
CA PRO A 21 6.57 6.27 -12.72
C PRO A 21 7.55 7.44 -12.58
N SER A 22 8.84 7.19 -12.35
CA SER A 22 9.85 8.25 -12.40
C SER A 22 9.86 8.97 -13.77
N PRO A 23 10.35 10.22 -13.87
CA PRO A 23 10.54 10.89 -15.15
C PRO A 23 11.32 10.05 -16.18
N VAL A 24 12.33 9.31 -15.73
CA VAL A 24 13.16 8.44 -16.59
C VAL A 24 12.34 7.26 -17.11
N ASP A 25 11.60 6.59 -16.24
CA ASP A 25 10.74 5.47 -16.63
C ASP A 25 9.61 5.93 -17.54
N LEU A 26 8.98 7.08 -17.24
CA LEU A 26 7.98 7.70 -18.08
C LEU A 26 8.52 8.02 -19.48
N TYR A 27 9.72 8.61 -19.57
CA TYR A 27 10.39 8.93 -20.83
C TYR A 27 10.64 7.67 -21.67
N HIS A 28 11.09 6.58 -21.03
CA HIS A 28 11.33 5.30 -21.70
C HIS A 28 10.09 4.42 -21.82
N ARG A 29 8.90 4.89 -21.42
CA ARG A 29 7.65 4.13 -21.37
C ARG A 29 7.79 2.81 -20.61
N ARG A 30 8.56 2.83 -19.53
CA ARG A 30 8.65 1.74 -18.57
C ARG A 30 7.59 1.98 -17.51
N GLY A 31 6.69 1.03 -17.39
CA GLY A 31 5.58 1.07 -16.44
C GLY A 31 4.94 -0.30 -16.37
N GLU A 32 4.25 -0.54 -15.27
CA GLU A 32 3.55 -1.79 -15.01
C GLU A 32 2.09 -1.71 -15.48
N GLY A 33 1.49 -0.53 -15.48
CA GLY A 33 0.05 -0.34 -15.68
C GLY A 33 -0.45 -0.89 -17.00
N GLU A 34 0.29 -0.70 -18.08
CA GLU A 34 -0.02 -1.28 -19.39
C GLU A 34 0.12 -2.81 -19.42
N VAL A 35 1.11 -3.36 -18.73
CA VAL A 35 1.32 -4.81 -18.63
C VAL A 35 0.19 -5.47 -17.84
N ILE A 36 -0.16 -4.89 -16.69
CA ILE A 36 -1.30 -5.36 -15.89
C ILE A 36 -2.59 -5.26 -16.71
N ARG A 37 -2.87 -4.11 -17.32
CA ARG A 37 -4.07 -3.90 -18.14
C ARG A 37 -4.23 -4.99 -19.20
N ASN A 38 -3.15 -5.32 -19.91
CA ASN A 38 -3.17 -6.38 -20.91
C ASN A 38 -3.37 -7.77 -20.27
N ALA A 39 -2.67 -8.07 -19.18
CA ALA A 39 -2.78 -9.36 -18.49
C ALA A 39 -4.18 -9.61 -17.90
N VAL A 40 -4.78 -8.60 -17.27
CA VAL A 40 -6.14 -8.72 -16.69
C VAL A 40 -7.21 -8.70 -17.78
N GLY A 41 -6.97 -7.95 -18.87
CA GLY A 41 -7.84 -7.96 -20.05
C GLY A 41 -7.94 -9.33 -20.72
N LEU A 42 -6.84 -10.11 -20.77
CA LEU A 42 -6.87 -11.50 -21.24
C LEU A 42 -7.76 -12.41 -20.38
N ASN A 43 -7.90 -12.09 -19.10
CA ASN A 43 -8.79 -12.78 -18.16
C ASN A 43 -10.23 -12.23 -18.18
N LEU A 44 -10.54 -11.30 -19.09
CA LEU A 44 -11.82 -10.58 -19.14
C LEU A 44 -12.15 -9.83 -17.85
N ILE A 45 -11.12 -9.45 -17.09
CA ILE A 45 -11.25 -8.59 -15.90
C ILE A 45 -11.18 -7.14 -16.41
N PRO A 46 -12.21 -6.32 -16.19
CA PRO A 46 -12.16 -4.91 -16.58
C PRO A 46 -11.07 -4.18 -15.81
N SER A 47 -10.47 -3.16 -16.43
CA SER A 47 -9.46 -2.35 -15.78
C SER A 47 -9.36 -0.96 -16.36
N GLU A 48 -9.09 0.01 -15.51
CA GLU A 48 -8.90 1.42 -15.86
C GLU A 48 -7.51 1.86 -15.45
N LEU A 49 -6.75 2.49 -16.35
CA LEU A 49 -5.44 3.04 -16.07
C LEU A 49 -5.51 4.57 -16.03
N ARG A 50 -4.94 5.17 -14.99
CA ARG A 50 -4.75 6.62 -14.85
C ARG A 50 -3.28 6.92 -14.56
N LEU A 51 -2.65 7.68 -15.44
CA LEU A 51 -1.30 8.18 -15.23
C LEU A 51 -1.39 9.46 -14.39
N ALA A 52 -0.89 9.40 -13.15
CA ALA A 52 -0.95 10.49 -12.19
C ALA A 52 0.44 11.11 -12.01
N VAL A 53 0.80 12.04 -12.88
CA VAL A 53 2.16 12.62 -12.91
C VAL A 53 2.45 13.61 -11.78
N ASN A 54 1.43 14.14 -11.12
CA ASN A 54 1.56 15.13 -10.05
C ASN A 54 0.45 14.93 -9.01
N ARG A 55 0.51 15.69 -7.91
CA ARG A 55 -0.44 15.56 -6.80
C ARG A 55 -1.89 15.78 -7.25
N GLU A 56 -2.14 16.84 -8.02
CA GLU A 56 -3.47 17.16 -8.53
C GLU A 56 -4.07 15.99 -9.33
N ALA A 57 -3.30 15.40 -10.24
CA ALA A 57 -3.73 14.26 -11.04
C ALA A 57 -3.97 13.01 -10.19
N PHE A 58 -3.14 12.78 -9.16
CA PHE A 58 -3.29 11.66 -8.24
C PHE A 58 -4.57 11.78 -7.40
N GLU A 59 -4.81 12.96 -6.82
CA GLU A 59 -6.04 13.24 -6.08
C GLU A 59 -7.28 13.15 -6.96
N ALA A 60 -7.21 13.68 -8.19
CA ALA A 60 -8.30 13.58 -9.17
C ALA A 60 -8.59 12.12 -9.56
N ALA A 61 -7.55 11.29 -9.72
CA ALA A 61 -7.71 9.87 -10.02
C ALA A 61 -8.47 9.14 -8.91
N ILE A 62 -8.19 9.43 -7.64
CA ILE A 62 -8.89 8.81 -6.51
C ILE A 62 -10.30 9.40 -6.33
N ARG A 63 -10.42 10.74 -6.29
CA ARG A 63 -11.68 11.41 -5.91
C ARG A 63 -12.74 11.38 -7.00
N ILE A 64 -12.32 11.43 -8.27
CA ILE A 64 -13.21 11.54 -9.43
C ILE A 64 -13.08 10.27 -10.28
N GLY A 65 -11.86 9.96 -10.72
CA GLY A 65 -11.58 8.88 -11.66
C GLY A 65 -12.08 7.51 -11.20
N LEU A 66 -11.91 7.19 -9.91
CA LEU A 66 -12.40 5.93 -9.34
C LEU A 66 -13.93 5.86 -9.35
N SER A 67 -14.61 6.95 -8.99
CA SER A 67 -16.08 6.99 -9.03
C SER A 67 -16.61 6.86 -10.46
N ASP A 68 -15.93 7.44 -11.44
CA ASP A 68 -16.30 7.32 -12.84
C ASP A 68 -16.11 5.89 -13.34
N ALA A 69 -14.98 5.25 -13.01
CA ALA A 69 -14.72 3.85 -13.33
C ALA A 69 -15.77 2.92 -12.70
N MET A 70 -16.16 3.15 -11.44
CA MET A 70 -17.23 2.37 -10.79
C MET A 70 -18.57 2.52 -11.50
N ARG A 71 -18.86 3.68 -12.10
CA ARG A 71 -20.09 3.90 -12.88
C ARG A 71 -20.07 3.13 -14.20
N GLU A 72 -18.91 3.03 -14.83
CA GLU A 72 -18.71 2.26 -16.07
C GLU A 72 -18.72 0.75 -15.82
N HIS A 73 -18.36 0.31 -14.60
CA HIS A 73 -18.29 -1.09 -14.20
C HIS A 73 -19.29 -1.41 -13.07
N PRO A 74 -20.62 -1.31 -13.31
CA PRO A 74 -21.62 -1.52 -12.27
C PRO A 74 -21.57 -2.94 -11.70
N ASN A 75 -21.90 -3.07 -10.41
CA ASN A 75 -21.89 -4.33 -9.66
C ASN A 75 -20.51 -5.01 -9.54
N ARG A 76 -19.41 -4.27 -9.73
CA ARG A 76 -18.04 -4.75 -9.52
C ARG A 76 -17.35 -3.91 -8.46
N LEU A 77 -16.63 -4.57 -7.56
CA LEU A 77 -15.81 -3.88 -6.57
C LEU A 77 -14.49 -3.41 -7.21
N PRO A 78 -14.01 -2.20 -6.90
CA PRO A 78 -12.69 -1.77 -7.33
C PRO A 78 -11.61 -2.47 -6.49
N ILE A 79 -10.63 -3.07 -7.14
CA ILE A 79 -9.31 -3.29 -6.53
C ILE A 79 -8.42 -2.13 -6.97
N LEU A 80 -7.99 -1.33 -6.00
CA LEU A 80 -7.13 -0.17 -6.25
C LEU A 80 -5.69 -0.64 -6.34
N HIS A 81 -5.04 -0.42 -7.48
CA HIS A 81 -3.63 -0.70 -7.71
C HIS A 81 -2.86 0.61 -7.84
N ILE A 82 -1.86 0.81 -6.98
CA ILE A 82 -0.98 1.98 -7.03
C ILE A 82 0.42 1.51 -7.42
N SER A 83 0.91 2.00 -8.55
CA SER A 83 2.24 1.75 -9.09
C SER A 83 3.04 3.05 -9.04
N ALA A 84 4.02 3.13 -8.15
CA ALA A 84 4.82 4.34 -7.94
C ALA A 84 6.15 4.00 -7.25
N HIS A 85 7.08 4.96 -7.22
CA HIS A 85 8.22 4.84 -6.31
C HIS A 85 7.76 5.04 -4.86
N GLY A 86 8.09 4.08 -4.01
CA GLY A 86 7.82 4.15 -2.57
C GLY A 86 9.12 4.30 -1.78
N PHE A 87 8.98 4.83 -0.57
CA PHE A 87 10.02 4.91 0.45
C PHE A 87 9.36 4.91 1.83
N ASP A 88 10.16 4.95 2.90
CA ASP A 88 9.68 4.73 4.27
C ASP A 88 8.52 5.63 4.70
N GLU A 89 8.45 6.86 4.19
CA GLU A 89 7.47 7.87 4.61
C GLU A 89 6.32 8.09 3.60
N GLY A 90 6.39 7.50 2.41
CA GLY A 90 5.33 7.69 1.41
C GLY A 90 5.67 7.21 0.01
N ILE A 91 4.98 7.80 -0.96
CA ILE A 91 5.22 7.60 -2.39
C ILE A 91 5.71 8.89 -3.04
N GLN A 92 6.56 8.76 -4.05
CA GLN A 92 6.99 9.88 -4.88
C GLN A 92 6.31 9.80 -6.24
N LEU A 93 5.73 10.91 -6.66
CA LEU A 93 5.07 11.06 -7.95
C LEU A 93 6.07 11.45 -9.05
N SER A 94 5.67 11.33 -10.31
CA SER A 94 6.51 11.68 -11.47
C SER A 94 7.04 13.12 -11.41
N SER A 95 6.28 14.06 -10.85
CA SER A 95 6.67 15.47 -10.66
C SER A 95 7.79 15.66 -9.65
N GLY A 96 8.13 14.63 -8.87
CA GLY A 96 9.01 14.69 -7.71
C GLY A 96 8.29 15.06 -6.42
N GLU A 97 7.01 15.43 -6.48
CA GLU A 97 6.18 15.64 -5.29
C GLU A 97 6.06 14.33 -4.49
N VAL A 98 6.07 14.47 -3.18
CA VAL A 98 5.87 13.38 -2.24
C VAL A 98 4.43 13.41 -1.74
N LEU A 99 3.80 12.24 -1.65
CA LEU A 99 2.60 11.98 -0.87
C LEU A 99 2.98 11.10 0.30
N ASP A 100 2.88 11.61 1.52
CA ASP A 100 3.18 10.82 2.71
C ASP A 100 2.05 9.81 3.02
N TRP A 101 2.32 8.85 3.91
CA TRP A 101 1.33 7.85 4.27
C TRP A 101 0.07 8.43 4.94
N SER A 102 0.18 9.55 5.66
CA SER A 102 -0.97 10.21 6.27
C SER A 102 -1.86 10.86 5.20
N GLU A 103 -1.26 11.52 4.22
CA GLU A 103 -1.97 12.11 3.09
C GLU A 103 -2.65 11.04 2.25
N LEU A 104 -1.96 9.93 1.96
CA LEU A 104 -2.56 8.80 1.24
C LEU A 104 -3.71 8.18 2.03
N ARG A 105 -3.58 8.04 3.36
CA ARG A 105 -4.66 7.60 4.24
C ARG A 105 -5.89 8.49 4.10
N ASP A 106 -5.70 9.81 4.13
CA ASP A 106 -6.81 10.78 4.07
C ASP A 106 -7.52 10.77 2.70
N LEU A 107 -6.82 10.40 1.63
CA LEU A 107 -7.41 10.15 0.32
C LEU A 107 -8.20 8.84 0.26
N LEU A 108 -7.72 7.78 0.90
CA LEU A 108 -8.32 6.44 0.84
C LEU A 108 -9.46 6.23 1.84
N LEU A 109 -9.46 6.94 2.96
CA LEU A 109 -10.47 6.77 4.01
C LEU A 109 -11.91 6.98 3.51
N PRO A 110 -12.23 8.07 2.76
CA PRO A 110 -13.58 8.25 2.22
C PRO A 110 -13.97 7.17 1.22
N VAL A 111 -12.99 6.65 0.45
CA VAL A 111 -13.20 5.57 -0.52
C VAL A 111 -13.55 4.28 0.21
N ASN A 112 -12.76 3.87 1.21
CA ASN A 112 -13.03 2.65 1.96
C ASN A 112 -14.37 2.74 2.72
N ARG A 113 -14.69 3.91 3.29
CA ARG A 113 -16.00 4.15 3.91
C ARG A 113 -17.15 3.97 2.91
N ALA A 114 -17.03 4.54 1.70
CA ALA A 114 -18.05 4.38 0.65
C ALA A 114 -18.20 2.93 0.18
N LEU A 115 -17.13 2.13 0.26
CA LEU A 115 -17.12 0.71 -0.06
C LEU A 115 -17.54 -0.18 1.13
N GLY A 116 -17.98 0.40 2.26
CA GLY A 116 -18.39 -0.38 3.43
C GLY A 116 -17.23 -1.12 4.11
N GLY A 117 -16.01 -0.58 4.01
CA GLY A 117 -14.82 -1.16 4.63
C GLY A 117 -14.22 -2.34 3.87
N SER A 118 -14.46 -2.46 2.55
CA SER A 118 -14.01 -3.59 1.73
C SER A 118 -12.91 -3.25 0.69
N LEU A 119 -12.25 -2.10 0.79
CA LEU A 119 -11.24 -1.67 -0.19
C LEU A 119 -10.01 -2.59 -0.14
N ILE A 120 -9.70 -3.22 -1.27
CA ILE A 120 -8.44 -3.95 -1.45
C ILE A 120 -7.45 -3.01 -2.13
N LEU A 121 -6.33 -2.76 -1.46
CA LEU A 121 -5.23 -1.93 -1.94
C LEU A 121 -4.06 -2.81 -2.39
N CYS A 122 -3.65 -2.69 -3.63
CA CYS A 122 -2.44 -3.31 -4.17
C CYS A 122 -1.37 -2.24 -4.35
N MET A 123 -0.29 -2.32 -3.58
CA MET A 123 0.84 -1.40 -3.65
C MET A 123 1.99 -2.06 -4.42
N SER A 124 2.18 -1.64 -5.66
CA SER A 124 3.37 -1.92 -6.44
C SER A 124 4.39 -0.81 -6.22
N THR A 125 4.86 -0.71 -4.98
CA THR A 125 5.83 0.30 -4.54
C THR A 125 6.94 -0.37 -3.76
N CYS A 126 8.14 0.20 -3.80
CA CYS A 126 9.22 -0.20 -2.89
C CYS A 126 8.77 0.05 -1.44
N GLU A 127 9.13 -0.84 -0.52
CA GLU A 127 8.73 -0.72 0.89
C GLU A 127 7.21 -0.64 1.08
N GLY A 128 6.45 -1.41 0.28
CA GLY A 128 4.98 -1.48 0.39
C GLY A 128 4.49 -1.89 1.79
N TYR A 129 5.35 -2.52 2.61
CA TYR A 129 5.08 -2.75 4.03
C TYR A 129 4.90 -1.44 4.80
N SER A 130 5.63 -0.38 4.48
CA SER A 130 5.45 0.96 5.06
C SER A 130 4.06 1.53 4.75
N GLY A 131 3.41 1.11 3.66
CA GLY A 131 2.01 1.44 3.40
C GLY A 131 1.03 0.94 4.47
N SER A 132 1.38 -0.11 5.22
CA SER A 132 0.59 -0.57 6.37
C SER A 132 0.61 0.41 7.55
N ARG A 133 1.58 1.34 7.61
CA ARG A 133 1.63 2.43 8.60
C ARG A 133 0.38 3.31 8.55
N MET A 134 -0.32 3.37 7.42
CA MET A 134 -1.61 4.08 7.30
C MET A 134 -2.68 3.56 8.30
N ALA A 135 -2.56 2.30 8.75
CA ALA A 135 -3.45 1.67 9.73
C ALA A 135 -2.88 1.60 11.17
N MET A 136 -1.63 2.00 11.38
CA MET A 136 -0.94 1.93 12.68
C MET A 136 -1.28 3.14 13.58
N ARG A 137 -2.50 3.19 14.11
CA ARG A 137 -2.96 4.22 15.04
C ARG A 137 -3.28 3.64 16.42
N ARG A 138 -3.04 4.43 17.47
CA ARG A 138 -3.37 4.06 18.86
C ARG A 138 -4.89 4.09 19.12
N GLU A 139 -5.55 5.09 18.56
CA GLU A 139 -6.99 5.29 18.69
C GLU A 139 -7.77 4.30 17.81
N GLU A 140 -8.96 3.93 18.25
CA GLU A 140 -9.90 3.20 17.41
C GLU A 140 -10.42 4.15 16.33
N CYS A 141 -9.89 3.99 15.11
CA CYS A 141 -10.24 4.83 13.97
C CYS A 141 -10.61 3.97 12.77
N GLU A 142 -11.43 4.54 11.88
CA GLU A 142 -11.71 3.92 10.59
C GLU A 142 -10.41 3.65 9.81
N HIS A 143 -10.40 2.51 9.11
CA HIS A 143 -9.26 2.06 8.33
C HIS A 143 -9.31 2.61 6.89
N PRO A 144 -8.17 3.01 6.30
CA PRO A 144 -8.10 3.49 4.91
C PRO A 144 -8.28 2.37 3.87
N PHE A 145 -8.14 1.11 4.27
CA PHE A 145 -8.36 -0.06 3.42
C PHE A 145 -8.80 -1.26 4.29
N TYR A 146 -9.32 -2.30 3.65
CA TYR A 146 -9.56 -3.61 4.28
C TYR A 146 -8.28 -4.43 4.33
N ALA A 147 -7.70 -4.67 3.14
CA ALA A 147 -6.48 -5.44 2.97
C ALA A 147 -5.52 -4.70 2.05
N ILE A 148 -4.23 -4.81 2.37
CA ILE A 148 -3.13 -4.30 1.56
C ILE A 148 -2.28 -5.47 1.07
N VAL A 149 -2.07 -5.54 -0.23
CA VAL A 149 -1.13 -6.45 -0.90
C VAL A 149 0.05 -5.61 -1.36
N GLY A 150 1.25 -5.93 -0.92
CA GLY A 150 2.45 -5.15 -1.26
C GLY A 150 3.71 -6.00 -1.26
N ASN A 151 4.85 -5.33 -1.45
CA ASN A 151 6.16 -5.97 -1.35
C ASN A 151 6.96 -5.34 -0.20
N GLY A 152 7.52 -6.15 0.68
CA GLY A 152 8.35 -5.70 1.81
C GLY A 152 9.80 -5.37 1.46
N ARG A 153 10.13 -5.34 0.17
CA ARG A 153 11.45 -4.97 -0.37
C ARG A 153 11.26 -4.03 -1.57
N LYS A 154 12.31 -3.84 -2.35
CA LYS A 154 12.32 -3.13 -3.63
C LYS A 154 12.17 -4.13 -4.78
N PRO A 155 10.95 -4.44 -5.26
CA PRO A 155 10.78 -5.34 -6.39
C PRO A 155 11.16 -4.64 -7.70
N SER A 156 11.54 -5.42 -8.71
CA SER A 156 11.73 -4.91 -10.07
C SER A 156 10.43 -4.89 -10.86
N TRP A 157 10.31 -4.02 -11.87
CA TRP A 157 9.11 -3.96 -12.73
C TRP A 157 8.69 -5.32 -13.35
N PRO A 158 9.63 -6.18 -13.82
CA PRO A 158 9.25 -7.51 -14.29
C PRO A 158 8.69 -8.42 -13.19
N GLU A 159 9.24 -8.34 -11.97
CA GLU A 159 8.75 -9.12 -10.84
C GLU A 159 7.33 -8.72 -10.46
N THR A 160 7.06 -7.41 -10.33
CA THR A 160 5.73 -6.91 -9.99
C THR A 160 4.72 -7.28 -11.07
N ALA A 161 5.07 -7.10 -12.35
CA ALA A 161 4.21 -7.45 -13.46
C ALA A 161 3.78 -8.93 -13.45
N VAL A 162 4.73 -9.85 -13.25
CA VAL A 162 4.43 -11.30 -13.16
C VAL A 162 3.61 -11.60 -11.91
N ALA A 163 3.96 -11.00 -10.77
CA ALA A 163 3.28 -11.22 -9.51
C ALA A 163 1.81 -10.76 -9.56
N PHE A 164 1.56 -9.50 -9.94
CA PHE A 164 0.21 -8.95 -9.97
C PHE A 164 -0.66 -9.56 -11.08
N ALA A 165 -0.10 -9.89 -12.24
CA ALA A 165 -0.82 -10.65 -13.25
C ALA A 165 -1.30 -12.02 -12.71
N THR A 166 -0.42 -12.72 -11.99
CA THR A 166 -0.75 -13.99 -11.32
C THR A 166 -1.82 -13.80 -10.25
N PHE A 167 -1.66 -12.77 -9.42
CA PHE A 167 -2.59 -12.43 -8.35
C PHE A 167 -4.01 -12.20 -8.88
N TYR A 168 -4.17 -11.28 -9.84
CA TYR A 168 -5.50 -10.95 -10.39
C TYR A 168 -6.16 -12.13 -11.09
N HIS A 169 -5.38 -12.92 -11.84
CA HIS A 169 -5.87 -14.13 -12.49
C HIS A 169 -6.45 -15.12 -11.46
N LEU A 170 -5.72 -15.38 -10.37
CA LEU A 170 -6.14 -16.35 -9.36
C LEU A 170 -7.34 -15.88 -8.54
N VAL A 171 -7.40 -14.59 -8.21
CA VAL A 171 -8.58 -14.00 -7.54
C VAL A 171 -9.81 -14.13 -8.44
N ALA A 172 -9.70 -13.82 -9.73
CA ALA A 172 -10.80 -14.01 -10.69
C ALA A 172 -11.21 -15.49 -10.86
N CYS A 173 -10.26 -16.41 -10.69
CA CYS A 173 -10.52 -17.84 -10.68
C CYS A 173 -11.13 -18.35 -9.35
N GLY A 174 -11.35 -17.47 -8.38
CA GLY A 174 -11.98 -17.82 -7.09
C GLY A 174 -11.01 -18.34 -6.04
N ARG A 175 -9.70 -18.10 -6.17
CA ARG A 175 -8.76 -18.33 -5.06
C ARG A 175 -8.92 -17.24 -4.00
N TYR A 176 -8.68 -17.60 -2.75
CA TYR A 176 -8.57 -16.63 -1.67
C TYR A 176 -7.34 -15.74 -1.89
N ILE A 177 -7.43 -14.48 -1.43
CA ILE A 177 -6.36 -13.48 -1.58
C ILE A 177 -5.04 -14.00 -1.01
N VAL A 178 -5.08 -14.65 0.17
CA VAL A 178 -3.90 -15.23 0.82
C VAL A 178 -3.20 -16.28 -0.06
N ASP A 179 -3.97 -17.15 -0.72
CA ASP A 179 -3.44 -18.16 -1.64
C ASP A 179 -2.91 -17.53 -2.93
N ALA A 180 -3.58 -16.48 -3.41
CA ALA A 180 -3.16 -15.75 -4.60
C ALA A 180 -1.83 -15.03 -4.36
N VAL A 181 -1.61 -14.48 -3.16
CA VAL A 181 -0.31 -13.89 -2.77
C VAL A 181 0.76 -14.97 -2.63
N GLU A 182 0.45 -16.14 -2.08
CA GLU A 182 1.44 -17.21 -2.04
C GLU A 182 1.89 -17.63 -3.44
N ALA A 183 0.93 -17.78 -4.37
CA ALA A 183 1.24 -18.08 -5.76
C ALA A 183 1.98 -16.94 -6.48
N MET A 184 1.70 -15.66 -6.16
CA MET A 184 2.41 -14.52 -6.73
C MET A 184 3.89 -14.51 -6.34
N ARG A 185 4.21 -14.92 -5.10
CA ARG A 185 5.60 -15.08 -4.64
C ARG A 185 6.34 -16.12 -5.48
N ILE A 186 5.71 -17.28 -5.65
CA ILE A 186 6.29 -18.38 -6.42
C ILE A 186 6.49 -17.98 -7.88
N ALA A 187 5.47 -17.38 -8.51
CA ALA A 187 5.51 -17.03 -9.93
C ALA A 187 6.55 -15.94 -10.26
N SER A 188 6.69 -14.94 -9.38
CA SER A 188 7.66 -13.85 -9.55
C SER A 188 9.07 -14.21 -9.11
N GLY A 189 9.24 -15.28 -8.32
CA GLY A 189 10.51 -15.60 -7.65
C GLY A 189 10.85 -14.64 -6.50
N ASN A 190 9.88 -13.84 -6.03
CA ASN A 190 10.08 -12.84 -4.98
C ASN A 190 9.24 -13.21 -3.74
N ASP A 191 9.92 -13.63 -2.68
CA ASP A 191 9.31 -14.06 -1.41
C ASP A 191 8.76 -12.92 -0.54
N ALA A 192 9.09 -11.67 -0.88
CA ALA A 192 8.78 -10.49 -0.07
C ALA A 192 7.39 -9.90 -0.32
N PHE A 193 6.61 -10.44 -1.25
CA PHE A 193 5.19 -10.06 -1.36
C PHE A 193 4.45 -10.46 -0.09
N PHE A 194 3.46 -9.68 0.33
CA PHE A 194 2.66 -9.97 1.51
C PHE A 194 1.23 -9.48 1.34
N VAL A 195 0.35 -10.01 2.18
CA VAL A 195 -0.98 -9.45 2.42
C VAL A 195 -1.18 -9.31 3.93
N THR A 196 -1.76 -8.20 4.35
CA THR A 196 -2.24 -7.98 5.71
C THR A 196 -3.52 -7.19 5.68
N THR A 197 -4.39 -7.40 6.65
CA THR A 197 -5.54 -6.52 6.89
C THR A 197 -5.11 -5.29 7.68
N ALA A 198 -5.88 -4.20 7.56
CA ALA A 198 -5.64 -3.01 8.37
C ALA A 198 -5.78 -3.28 9.87
N GLU A 199 -6.68 -4.18 10.27
CA GLU A 199 -6.86 -4.57 11.66
C GLU A 199 -5.67 -5.36 12.21
N GLU A 200 -5.10 -6.28 11.42
CA GLU A 200 -3.87 -6.99 11.79
C GLU A 200 -2.70 -6.02 11.95
N SER A 201 -2.55 -5.05 11.04
CA SER A 201 -1.51 -4.03 11.15
C SER A 201 -1.67 -3.16 12.40
N ARG A 202 -2.90 -2.75 12.73
CA ARG A 202 -3.19 -1.98 13.95
C ARG A 202 -2.88 -2.79 15.21
N ARG A 203 -3.34 -4.04 15.27
CA ARG A 203 -3.08 -4.94 16.41
C ARG A 203 -1.59 -5.15 16.63
N GLY A 204 -0.84 -5.48 15.57
CA GLY A 204 0.61 -5.68 15.67
C GLY A 204 1.35 -4.43 16.16
N PHE A 205 0.90 -3.24 15.75
CA PHE A 205 1.44 -1.97 16.26
C PHE A 205 1.13 -1.73 17.74
N LEU A 206 -0.09 -2.02 18.19
CA LEU A 206 -0.46 -1.90 19.61
C LEU A 206 0.36 -2.86 20.48
N GLU A 207 0.51 -4.11 20.05
CA GLU A 207 1.36 -5.12 20.71
C GLU A 207 2.82 -4.66 20.77
N TYR A 208 3.36 -4.14 19.67
CA TYR A 208 4.71 -3.59 19.62
C TYR A 208 4.89 -2.45 20.63
N ILE A 209 4.00 -1.45 20.66
CA ILE A 209 4.10 -0.34 21.63
C ILE A 209 4.01 -0.84 23.07
N GLN A 210 3.13 -1.80 23.35
CA GLN A 210 2.99 -2.38 24.69
C GLN A 210 4.23 -3.16 25.13
N SER A 211 5.00 -3.69 24.17
CA SER A 211 6.26 -4.40 24.43
C SER A 211 7.45 -3.46 24.68
N ILE A 212 7.32 -2.17 24.39
CA ILE A 212 8.37 -1.18 24.67
C ILE A 212 8.35 -0.88 26.17
N ASP A 213 9.43 -1.21 26.86
CA ASP A 213 9.65 -0.75 28.22
C ASP A 213 10.08 0.73 28.19
N ALA A 214 9.22 1.60 28.72
CA ALA A 214 9.46 3.02 28.78
C ALA A 214 10.63 3.39 29.71
N GLN A 215 10.94 2.56 30.71
CA GLN A 215 12.08 2.76 31.60
C GLN A 215 13.39 2.45 30.87
N ASP A 216 13.48 1.31 30.19
CA ASP A 216 14.66 0.97 29.38
C ASP A 216 14.88 2.01 28.26
N ALA A 217 13.81 2.48 27.61
CA ALA A 217 13.91 3.52 26.60
C ALA A 217 14.41 4.86 27.19
N GLN A 218 13.98 5.20 28.40
CA GLN A 218 14.47 6.39 29.11
C GLN A 218 15.96 6.25 29.47
N GLU A 219 16.38 5.11 30.03
CA GLU A 219 17.77 4.86 30.39
C GLU A 219 18.70 4.91 29.17
N VAL A 220 18.31 4.32 28.04
CA VAL A 220 19.08 4.40 26.79
C VAL A 220 19.22 5.84 26.29
N LEU A 221 18.13 6.63 26.36
CA LEU A 221 18.16 8.03 25.96
C LEU A 221 19.01 8.90 26.90
N GLU A 222 19.01 8.62 28.19
CA GLU A 222 19.86 9.31 29.18
C GLU A 222 21.34 9.01 28.94
N VAL A 223 21.69 7.74 28.68
CA VAL A 223 23.07 7.35 28.32
C VAL A 223 23.52 8.04 27.02
N GLN A 224 22.67 8.07 25.98
CA GLN A 224 22.99 8.77 24.73
C GLN A 224 23.14 10.28 24.90
N ALA A 225 22.33 10.88 25.77
CA ALA A 225 22.42 12.31 26.09
C ALA A 225 23.71 12.64 26.87
N ASP A 226 24.19 11.72 27.71
CA ASP A 226 25.44 11.88 28.46
C ASP A 226 26.69 11.68 27.58
N GLU A 227 26.61 10.83 26.55
CA GLU A 227 27.68 10.61 25.57
C GLU A 227 27.87 11.78 24.60
N GLN A 228 26.81 12.56 24.35
CA GLN A 228 26.87 13.77 23.53
C GLN A 228 27.18 14.99 24.41
N GLN A 229 28.19 15.81 24.04
CA GLN A 229 28.45 17.04 24.79
C GLN A 229 27.20 17.94 24.78
N PRO A 230 26.57 18.21 25.94
CA PRO A 230 25.34 18.97 25.97
C PRO A 230 25.59 20.41 25.55
N ASN A 231 24.73 20.90 24.65
CA ASN A 231 24.73 22.30 24.25
C ASN A 231 24.42 23.22 25.47
N PRO A 232 24.60 24.56 25.37
CA PRO A 232 24.41 25.46 26.50
C PRO A 232 23.02 25.37 27.16
N LEU A 233 21.96 25.10 26.39
CA LEU A 233 20.61 24.90 26.90
C LEU A 233 20.46 23.55 27.61
N GLY A 234 21.09 22.49 27.10
CA GLY A 234 21.14 21.16 27.70
C GLY A 234 21.77 21.17 29.09
N LYS A 235 22.86 21.93 29.27
CA LYS A 235 23.49 22.11 30.60
C LYS A 235 22.56 22.75 31.62
N LEU A 236 21.85 23.83 31.24
CA LEU A 236 20.86 24.50 32.08
C LEU A 236 19.67 23.60 32.47
N LEU A 237 19.28 22.67 31.57
CA LEU A 237 18.21 21.71 31.84
C LEU A 237 18.65 20.59 32.79
N ILE A 238 19.91 20.15 32.69
CA ILE A 238 20.50 19.16 33.61
C ILE A 238 20.68 19.77 35.00
N GLU A 239 21.15 21.01 35.11
CA GLU A 239 21.31 21.73 36.40
C GLU A 239 19.98 21.96 37.14
N ARG A 240 18.84 21.96 36.43
CA ARG A 240 17.50 22.06 37.05
C ARG A 240 16.91 20.72 37.50
N ARG A 241 17.51 19.59 37.10
CA ARG A 241 17.05 18.24 37.48
C ARG A 241 17.64 17.75 38.81
N GLY A 242 18.76 18.31 39.27
CA GLY A 242 19.37 18.05 40.58
C GLY A 242 18.87 18.99 41.67
#